data_AF-A0A0B2UPS0-F1
#
_entry.id   AF-A0A0B2UPS0-F1
#
_cell.length_a   1.000
_cell.length_b   1.000
_cell.length_c   1.000
_cell.angle_alpha   90.00
_cell.angle_beta   90.00
_cell.angle_gamma   90.00
#
_symmetry.space_group_name_H-M   'P 1'
#
loop_
_entity.id
_entity.type
_entity.pdbx_description
1 polymer ?
#
loop_
_entity_poly.entity_id
_entity_poly.type
_entity_poly.pdbx_seq_one_letter_code
_entity_poly.pdbx_strand_id
1 'polypeptide(L)'
;MAIVFVGTKFESKMQIGLLVILTLSIANYMIGSFFPINDEQRLRGLTGYSFITMSENMLPAFRDGETFFSVFAVYFPAATGIMAGANISGDLADPPRAIPKGTLLAIAVTTMIYLLVVFMTGSTCVRDADGIIPPFVVNGAHSIPDCTFNSTCPYGLMNYFQVMEMESVWGPLITAGIFAATLSSALASLVSAPKIFQAVCRDRLFPKIDVFAKGYGKDEEPRRAYALGFVIAMIMILIGTCMFHSLTF
;
A
#
# COMPACT_ATOMS: atom_id res chain seq x y z
N MET A 1 -0.53 18.91 -6.38
CA MET A 1 -0.22 20.29 -5.96
C MET A 1 -1.42 21.23 -6.03
N ALA A 2 -2.14 21.33 -7.15
CA ALA A 2 -3.31 22.23 -7.24
C ALA A 2 -4.36 21.99 -6.13
N ILE A 3 -4.61 20.74 -5.75
CA ILE A 3 -5.57 20.36 -4.69
C ILE A 3 -5.16 20.90 -3.32
N VAL A 4 -3.85 20.97 -3.01
CA VAL A 4 -3.37 21.46 -1.71
C VAL A 4 -3.61 22.97 -1.56
N PHE A 5 -3.60 23.72 -2.67
CA PHE A 5 -3.90 25.16 -2.66
C PHE A 5 -5.39 25.49 -2.50
N VAL A 6 -6.29 24.51 -2.62
CA VAL A 6 -7.74 24.71 -2.41
C VAL A 6 -8.08 24.77 -0.91
N GLY A 7 -7.18 24.32 -0.04
CA GLY A 7 -7.23 24.55 1.42
C GLY A 7 -7.29 23.26 2.26
N THR A 8 -6.69 23.32 3.45
CA THR A 8 -6.55 22.22 4.42
C THR A 8 -7.89 21.66 4.93
N LYS A 9 -8.96 22.46 4.92
CA LYS A 9 -10.31 22.00 5.30
C LYS A 9 -10.92 21.02 4.30
N PHE A 10 -10.58 21.15 3.03
CA PHE A 10 -11.02 20.22 1.99
C PHE A 10 -10.27 18.88 2.10
N GLU A 11 -8.97 18.94 2.37
CA GLU A 11 -8.11 17.77 2.58
C GLU A 11 -8.66 16.84 3.67
N SER A 12 -8.95 17.36 4.87
CA SER A 12 -9.45 16.54 5.99
C SER A 12 -10.77 15.83 5.66
N LYS A 13 -11.69 16.49 4.96
CA LYS A 13 -12.94 15.86 4.50
C LYS A 13 -12.70 14.79 3.44
N MET A 14 -11.78 15.05 2.51
CA MET A 14 -11.43 14.09 1.46
C MET A 14 -10.76 12.84 2.05
N GLN A 15 -9.88 12.99 3.04
CA GLN A 15 -9.21 11.86 3.70
C GLN A 15 -10.21 10.91 4.36
N ILE A 16 -11.29 11.42 4.97
CA ILE A 16 -12.37 10.60 5.51
C ILE A 16 -13.09 9.84 4.38
N GLY A 17 -13.39 10.49 3.26
CA GLY A 17 -13.98 9.83 2.09
C GLY A 17 -13.10 8.71 1.53
N LEU A 18 -11.80 8.96 1.39
CA LEU A 18 -10.83 7.97 0.91
C LEU A 18 -10.69 6.79 1.88
N LEU A 19 -10.74 7.05 3.20
CA LEU A 19 -10.71 6.00 4.22
C LEU A 19 -11.94 5.08 4.15
N VAL A 20 -13.13 5.63 3.88
CA VAL A 20 -14.35 4.83 3.69
C VAL A 20 -14.20 3.90 2.48
N ILE A 21 -13.72 4.41 1.34
CA ILE A 21 -13.49 3.60 0.13
C ILE A 21 -12.47 2.48 0.42
N LEU A 22 -11.37 2.80 1.11
CA LEU A 22 -10.37 1.80 1.47
C LEU A 22 -10.94 0.72 2.40
N THR A 23 -11.72 1.11 3.40
CA THR A 23 -12.33 0.16 4.35
C THR A 23 -13.34 -0.76 3.65
N LEU A 24 -14.16 -0.22 2.75
CA LEU A 24 -15.06 -1.00 1.92
C LEU A 24 -14.31 -1.94 0.98
N SER A 25 -13.19 -1.50 0.41
CA SER A 25 -12.32 -2.31 -0.44
C SER A 25 -11.73 -3.52 0.31
N ILE A 26 -11.22 -3.29 1.52
CA ILE A 26 -10.73 -4.37 2.38
C ILE A 26 -11.88 -5.33 2.72
N ALA A 27 -13.03 -4.84 3.14
CA ALA A 27 -14.18 -5.70 3.44
C ALA A 27 -14.65 -6.52 2.22
N ASN A 28 -14.66 -5.93 1.03
CA ASN A 28 -15.00 -6.59 -0.24
C ASN A 28 -14.03 -7.73 -0.58
N TYR A 29 -12.74 -7.55 -0.29
CA TYR A 29 -11.75 -8.62 -0.39
C TYR A 29 -12.01 -9.74 0.64
N MET A 30 -12.16 -9.39 1.92
CA MET A 30 -12.40 -10.36 3.01
C MET A 30 -13.63 -11.22 2.71
N ILE A 31 -14.74 -10.61 2.30
CA ILE A 31 -15.99 -11.32 1.99
C ILE A 31 -15.84 -12.13 0.71
N GLY A 32 -15.14 -11.61 -0.31
CA GLY A 32 -14.91 -12.28 -1.59
C GLY A 32 -14.19 -13.62 -1.46
N SER A 33 -13.22 -13.71 -0.54
CA SER A 33 -12.48 -14.95 -0.28
C SER A 33 -13.37 -16.14 0.11
N PHE A 34 -14.56 -15.90 0.66
CA PHE A 34 -15.51 -16.96 1.05
C PHE A 34 -16.50 -17.36 -0.05
N PHE A 35 -16.57 -16.60 -1.15
CA PHE A 35 -17.46 -16.92 -2.25
C PHE A 35 -16.92 -18.09 -3.08
N PRO A 36 -17.81 -18.88 -3.72
CA PRO A 36 -17.40 -19.95 -4.59
C PRO A 36 -16.63 -19.41 -5.80
N ILE A 37 -15.59 -20.13 -6.18
CA ILE A 37 -14.63 -19.73 -7.20
C ILE A 37 -15.15 -20.13 -8.58
N ASN A 38 -15.05 -19.20 -9.53
CA ASN A 38 -15.37 -19.43 -10.94
C ASN A 38 -14.25 -20.22 -11.64
N ASP A 39 -14.58 -20.91 -12.73
CA ASP A 39 -13.59 -21.71 -13.48
C ASP A 39 -12.39 -20.86 -13.96
N GLU A 40 -12.62 -19.62 -14.40
CA GLU A 40 -11.54 -18.70 -14.80
C GLU A 40 -10.62 -18.32 -13.63
N GLN A 41 -11.18 -18.10 -12.44
CA GLN A 41 -10.40 -17.80 -11.25
C GLN A 41 -9.54 -19.00 -10.85
N ARG A 42 -10.08 -20.21 -11.01
CA ARG A 42 -9.37 -21.45 -10.74
C ARG A 42 -8.18 -21.65 -11.67
N LEU A 43 -8.35 -21.35 -12.97
CA LEU A 43 -7.25 -21.38 -13.95
C LEU A 43 -6.12 -20.41 -13.60
N ARG A 44 -6.43 -19.28 -12.97
CA ARG A 44 -5.45 -18.28 -12.53
C ARG A 44 -4.81 -18.59 -11.18
N GLY A 45 -5.06 -19.77 -10.61
CA GLY A 45 -4.41 -20.26 -9.39
C GLY A 45 -5.19 -20.05 -8.10
N LEU A 46 -6.50 -19.75 -8.16
CA LEU A 46 -7.34 -19.72 -6.96
C LEU A 46 -7.88 -21.13 -6.65
N THR A 47 -7.52 -21.65 -5.48
CA THR A 47 -7.99 -22.96 -4.98
C THR A 47 -9.12 -22.83 -3.98
N GLY A 48 -9.28 -21.64 -3.39
CA GLY A 48 -10.09 -21.42 -2.21
C GLY A 48 -9.38 -21.93 -0.96
N TYR A 49 -10.03 -21.77 0.19
CA TYR A 49 -9.46 -22.16 1.47
C TYR A 49 -9.11 -23.65 1.50
N SER A 50 -7.83 -23.94 1.32
CA SER A 50 -7.31 -25.30 1.26
C SER A 50 -6.10 -25.44 2.17
N PHE A 51 -6.12 -26.48 3.00
CA PHE A 51 -5.00 -26.79 3.88
C PHE A 51 -3.72 -27.12 3.10
N ILE A 52 -3.87 -27.73 1.91
CA ILE A 52 -2.75 -28.10 1.03
C ILE A 52 -2.05 -26.83 0.54
N THR A 53 -2.81 -25.89 -0.02
CA THR A 53 -2.31 -24.59 -0.50
C THR A 53 -1.60 -23.82 0.61
N MET A 54 -2.20 -23.79 1.80
CA MET A 54 -1.59 -23.13 2.97
C MET A 54 -0.26 -23.78 3.36
N SER A 55 -0.19 -25.12 3.40
CA SER A 55 1.02 -25.84 3.79
C SER A 55 2.17 -25.64 2.80
N GLU A 56 1.87 -25.58 1.50
CA GLU A 56 2.85 -25.29 0.45
C GLU A 56 3.35 -23.84 0.52
N ASN A 57 2.50 -22.92 0.96
CA ASN A 57 2.85 -21.52 1.07
C ASN A 57 3.62 -21.13 2.34
N MET A 58 3.71 -22.01 3.35
CA MET A 58 4.33 -21.68 4.64
C MET A 58 5.84 -21.37 4.58
N LEU A 59 6.59 -22.04 3.71
CA LEU A 59 8.05 -21.89 3.65
C LEU A 59 8.46 -20.85 2.62
N PRO A 60 9.50 -20.03 2.86
CA PRO A 60 9.94 -19.04 1.87
C PRO A 60 10.44 -19.70 0.59
N ALA A 61 10.09 -19.12 -0.56
CA ALA A 61 10.64 -19.48 -1.87
C ALA A 61 11.03 -18.20 -2.61
N PHE A 62 12.19 -17.65 -2.25
CA PHE A 62 12.71 -16.45 -2.91
C PHE A 62 13.10 -16.75 -4.37
N ARG A 63 12.79 -15.83 -5.27
CA ARG A 63 13.06 -15.91 -6.72
C ARG A 63 13.93 -14.75 -7.16
N ASP A 64 14.53 -14.87 -8.33
CA ASP A 64 15.23 -13.75 -9.00
C ASP A 64 16.35 -13.10 -8.18
N GLY A 65 17.00 -13.87 -7.29
CA GLY A 65 18.05 -13.37 -6.41
C GLY A 65 17.54 -12.55 -5.23
N GLU A 66 16.24 -12.48 -5.02
CA GLU A 66 15.64 -11.81 -3.87
C GLU A 66 16.01 -12.53 -2.56
N THR A 67 16.09 -11.76 -1.48
CA THR A 67 16.41 -12.23 -0.15
C THR A 67 15.36 -11.75 0.84
N PHE A 68 15.42 -12.25 2.08
CA PHE A 68 14.56 -11.74 3.15
C PHE A 68 14.63 -10.22 3.29
N PHE A 69 15.84 -9.64 3.24
CA PHE A 69 16.03 -8.20 3.45
C PHE A 69 15.53 -7.35 2.28
N SER A 70 15.61 -7.83 1.05
CA SER A 70 15.09 -7.09 -0.11
C SER A 70 13.55 -7.07 -0.10
N VAL A 71 12.91 -8.20 0.18
CA VAL A 71 11.45 -8.27 0.36
C VAL A 71 10.99 -7.41 1.54
N PHE A 72 11.72 -7.45 2.66
CA PHE A 72 11.45 -6.58 3.80
C PHE A 72 11.58 -5.10 3.45
N ALA A 73 12.57 -4.70 2.65
CA ALA A 73 12.74 -3.31 2.23
C ALA A 73 11.58 -2.81 1.37
N VAL A 74 10.98 -3.67 0.54
CA VAL A 74 9.77 -3.35 -0.24
C VAL A 74 8.52 -3.27 0.66
N TYR A 75 8.43 -4.12 1.68
CA TYR A 75 7.30 -4.13 2.62
C TYR A 75 7.37 -3.00 3.66
N PHE A 76 8.56 -2.59 4.09
CA PHE A 76 8.77 -1.64 5.18
C PHE A 76 8.01 -0.32 5.02
N PRO A 77 7.97 0.33 3.83
CA PRO A 77 7.17 1.52 3.61
C PRO A 77 5.69 1.38 3.99
N ALA A 78 5.10 0.18 3.85
CA ALA A 78 3.70 -0.06 4.21
C ALA A 78 3.43 0.07 5.72
N ALA A 79 4.43 -0.21 6.56
CA ALA A 79 4.33 -0.09 8.02
C ALA A 79 4.72 1.32 8.54
N THR A 80 5.17 2.22 7.67
CA THR A 80 5.51 3.60 8.06
C THR A 80 4.27 4.50 8.18
N GLY A 81 4.45 5.79 8.44
CA GLY A 81 3.34 6.76 8.51
C GLY A 81 2.73 6.97 9.89
N ILE A 82 3.27 6.33 10.92
CA ILE A 82 2.83 6.44 12.33
C ILE A 82 2.83 7.90 12.83
N MET A 83 3.74 8.74 12.31
CA MET A 83 3.85 10.15 12.71
C MET A 83 2.81 11.07 12.07
N ALA A 84 1.98 10.58 11.14
CA ALA A 84 0.95 11.42 10.50
C ALA A 84 -0.05 11.98 11.51
N GLY A 85 -0.42 11.20 12.53
CA GLY A 85 -1.33 11.64 13.60
C GLY A 85 -0.71 12.68 14.54
N ALA A 86 0.60 12.59 14.79
CA ALA A 86 1.31 13.59 15.59
C ALA A 86 1.45 14.93 14.86
N ASN A 87 1.51 14.93 13.53
CA ASN A 87 1.65 16.14 12.72
C ASN A 87 0.41 17.06 12.76
N ILE A 88 -0.72 16.59 13.28
CA ILE A 88 -1.98 17.35 13.40
C ILE A 88 -2.26 17.68 14.87
N SER A 89 -1.29 17.49 15.78
CA SER A 89 -1.46 17.65 17.23
C SER A 89 -2.04 18.99 17.67
N GLY A 90 -1.82 20.07 16.90
CA GLY A 90 -2.35 21.40 17.19
C GLY A 90 -3.87 21.53 17.05
N ASP A 91 -4.51 20.62 16.31
CA ASP A 91 -5.97 20.64 16.06
C ASP A 91 -6.74 19.65 16.97
N LEU A 92 -6.04 18.91 17.84
CA LEU A 92 -6.68 17.97 18.78
C LEU A 92 -7.13 18.67 20.07
N ALA A 93 -8.30 18.28 20.56
CA ALA A 93 -8.83 18.75 21.84
C ALA A 93 -7.92 18.41 23.04
N ASP A 94 -7.33 17.20 23.06
CA ASP A 94 -6.43 16.72 24.13
C ASP A 94 -5.23 15.93 23.57
N PRO A 95 -4.17 16.61 23.07
CA PRO A 95 -3.05 15.95 22.40
C PRO A 95 -2.30 14.90 23.24
N PRO A 96 -1.96 15.14 24.54
CA PRO A 96 -1.17 14.18 25.34
C PRO A 96 -1.83 12.81 25.55
N ARG A 97 -3.18 12.75 25.47
CA ARG A 97 -3.93 11.48 25.61
C ARG A 97 -4.33 10.90 24.27
N ALA A 98 -4.68 11.74 23.30
CA ALA A 98 -5.21 11.30 22.01
C ALA A 98 -4.13 10.69 21.10
N ILE A 99 -2.92 11.28 21.06
CA ILE A 99 -1.80 10.77 20.24
C ILE A 99 -1.44 9.33 20.60
N PRO A 100 -1.07 9.00 21.86
CA PRO A 100 -0.62 7.64 22.18
C PRO A 100 -1.70 6.59 21.98
N LYS A 101 -2.96 6.90 22.34
CA LYS A 101 -4.09 5.96 22.16
C LYS A 101 -4.40 5.74 20.69
N GLY A 102 -4.48 6.82 19.90
CA GLY A 102 -4.78 6.74 18.48
C GLY A 102 -3.70 5.98 17.72
N THR A 103 -2.42 6.32 17.97
CA THR A 103 -1.28 5.67 17.32
C THR A 103 -1.18 4.18 17.64
N LEU A 104 -1.24 3.79 18.92
CA LEU A 104 -1.14 2.37 19.30
C LEU A 104 -2.31 1.54 18.77
N LEU A 105 -3.54 2.09 18.83
CA LEU A 105 -4.71 1.41 18.29
C LEU A 105 -4.60 1.26 16.76
N ALA A 106 -4.17 2.31 16.06
CA ALA A 106 -3.99 2.25 14.61
C ALA A 106 -2.97 1.17 14.20
N ILE A 107 -1.82 1.12 14.88
CA ILE A 107 -0.79 0.09 14.65
C ILE A 107 -1.35 -1.31 14.89
N ALA A 108 -2.09 -1.51 15.99
CA ALA A 108 -2.68 -2.81 16.30
C ALA A 108 -3.69 -3.25 15.22
N VAL A 109 -4.56 -2.34 14.78
CA VAL A 109 -5.56 -2.60 13.75
C VAL A 109 -4.91 -2.91 12.39
N THR A 110 -3.95 -2.11 11.93
CA THR A 110 -3.29 -2.34 10.64
C THR A 110 -2.48 -3.63 10.64
N THR A 111 -1.77 -3.93 11.73
CA THR A 111 -1.03 -5.19 11.89
C THR A 111 -1.97 -6.38 11.82
N MET A 112 -3.12 -6.32 12.49
CA MET A 112 -4.13 -7.40 12.41
C MET A 112 -4.64 -7.58 10.98
N ILE A 113 -4.97 -6.50 10.28
CA ILE A 113 -5.43 -6.55 8.88
C ILE A 113 -4.35 -7.18 7.97
N TYR A 114 -3.07 -6.78 8.13
CA TYR A 114 -1.98 -7.36 7.34
C TYR A 114 -1.81 -8.85 7.57
N LEU A 115 -1.84 -9.30 8.83
CA LEU A 115 -1.73 -10.73 9.15
C LEU A 115 -2.91 -11.52 8.57
N LEU A 116 -4.12 -10.96 8.62
CA LEU A 116 -5.31 -11.59 8.05
C LEU A 116 -5.20 -11.72 6.53
N VAL A 117 -4.81 -10.65 5.82
CA VAL A 117 -4.64 -10.69 4.36
C VAL A 117 -3.59 -11.72 3.95
N VAL A 118 -2.42 -11.74 4.62
CA VAL A 118 -1.36 -12.72 4.35
C VAL A 118 -1.89 -14.15 4.55
N PHE A 119 -2.62 -14.40 5.64
CA PHE A 119 -3.20 -15.71 5.91
C PHE A 119 -4.21 -16.13 4.84
N MET A 120 -5.15 -15.26 4.46
CA MET A 120 -6.18 -15.61 3.48
C MET A 120 -5.55 -15.88 2.11
N THR A 121 -4.80 -14.93 1.55
CA THR A 121 -4.17 -15.09 0.24
C THR A 121 -3.23 -16.31 0.19
N GLY A 122 -2.48 -16.55 1.27
CA GLY A 122 -1.61 -17.72 1.39
C GLY A 122 -2.37 -19.05 1.47
N SER A 123 -3.62 -19.05 1.91
CA SER A 123 -4.48 -20.24 1.98
C SER A 123 -5.35 -20.47 0.75
N THR A 124 -5.59 -19.43 -0.05
CA THR A 124 -6.54 -19.45 -1.18
C THR A 124 -5.90 -19.45 -2.56
N CYS A 125 -4.62 -19.07 -2.69
CA CYS A 125 -3.92 -18.95 -3.97
C CYS A 125 -2.60 -19.73 -4.01
N VAL A 126 -2.35 -20.46 -5.10
CA VAL A 126 -1.06 -21.12 -5.36
C VAL A 126 -0.01 -20.13 -5.87
N ARG A 127 1.27 -20.51 -5.76
CA ARG A 127 2.40 -19.64 -6.13
C ARG A 127 2.47 -19.34 -7.62
N ASP A 128 2.21 -20.37 -8.43
CA ASP A 128 2.28 -20.31 -9.89
C ASP A 128 1.01 -20.90 -10.50
N ALA A 129 0.55 -20.27 -11.58
CA ALA A 129 -0.50 -20.79 -12.42
C ALA A 129 -0.24 -20.44 -13.89
N ASP A 130 -0.55 -21.37 -14.79
CA ASP A 130 -0.36 -21.23 -16.24
C ASP A 130 -1.56 -20.54 -16.92
N GLY A 131 -2.75 -20.58 -16.31
CA GLY A 131 -3.99 -20.08 -16.89
C GLY A 131 -4.67 -21.06 -17.85
N ILE A 132 -4.13 -22.27 -18.02
CA ILE A 132 -4.62 -23.29 -18.96
C ILE A 132 -5.20 -24.48 -18.20
N ILE A 133 -4.52 -24.93 -17.14
CA ILE A 133 -4.90 -26.09 -16.37
C ILE A 133 -5.14 -25.66 -14.91
N PRO A 134 -6.31 -25.94 -14.33
CA PRO A 134 -6.56 -25.59 -12.94
C PRO A 134 -5.65 -26.42 -12.03
N PRO A 135 -5.20 -25.87 -10.88
CA PRO A 135 -4.41 -26.64 -9.93
C PRO A 135 -5.22 -27.83 -9.41
N PHE A 136 -4.67 -29.02 -9.60
CA PHE A 136 -5.23 -30.26 -9.08
C PHE A 136 -4.21 -30.95 -8.17
N VAL A 137 -4.73 -31.70 -7.20
CA VAL A 137 -3.91 -32.32 -6.16
C VAL A 137 -3.48 -33.71 -6.61
N VAL A 138 -2.17 -33.96 -6.61
CA VAL A 138 -1.56 -35.26 -6.86
C VAL A 138 -0.70 -35.61 -5.64
N ASN A 139 -0.96 -36.77 -5.03
CA ASN A 139 -0.19 -37.25 -3.86
C ASN A 139 -0.11 -36.25 -2.68
N GLY A 140 -1.15 -35.44 -2.49
CA GLY A 140 -1.23 -34.48 -1.38
C GLY A 140 -0.53 -33.14 -1.62
N ALA A 141 -0.06 -32.87 -2.84
CA ALA A 141 0.48 -31.58 -3.27
C ALA A 141 -0.20 -31.11 -4.57
N HIS A 142 -0.19 -29.82 -4.85
CA HIS A 142 -0.66 -29.27 -6.13
C HIS A 142 0.32 -29.62 -7.26
N SER A 143 -0.22 -29.88 -8.45
CA SER A 143 0.58 -30.09 -9.66
C SER A 143 1.42 -28.85 -9.97
N ILE A 144 2.74 -29.02 -10.05
CA ILE A 144 3.66 -27.95 -10.47
C ILE A 144 3.54 -27.81 -11.99
N PRO A 145 3.12 -26.64 -12.52
CA PRO A 145 3.03 -26.44 -13.96
C PRO A 145 4.42 -26.35 -14.59
N ASP A 146 4.55 -26.80 -15.85
CA ASP A 146 5.83 -26.73 -16.58
C ASP A 146 6.38 -25.30 -16.69
N CYS A 147 5.49 -24.29 -16.64
CA CYS A 147 5.87 -22.88 -16.67
C CYS A 147 6.72 -22.45 -15.46
N THR A 148 6.67 -23.17 -14.33
CA THR A 148 7.49 -22.87 -13.15
C THR A 148 8.97 -23.12 -13.41
N PHE A 149 9.32 -24.13 -14.21
CA PHE A 149 10.72 -24.43 -14.53
C PHE A 149 11.35 -23.43 -15.49
N ASN A 150 10.53 -22.80 -16.33
CA ASN A 150 10.98 -21.79 -17.28
C ASN A 150 10.74 -20.35 -16.79
N SER A 151 10.18 -20.17 -15.59
CA SER A 151 9.76 -18.88 -15.03
C SER A 151 8.86 -18.06 -15.96
N THR A 152 8.00 -18.72 -16.75
CA THR A 152 7.11 -18.07 -17.72
C THR A 152 5.63 -18.09 -17.30
N CYS A 153 5.33 -18.40 -16.03
CA CYS A 153 3.95 -18.45 -15.56
C CYS A 153 3.33 -17.04 -15.53
N PRO A 154 2.17 -16.82 -16.18
CA PRO A 154 1.51 -15.51 -16.19
C PRO A 154 0.71 -15.22 -14.90
N TYR A 155 0.29 -16.25 -14.17
CA TYR A 155 -0.59 -16.14 -13.01
C TYR A 155 0.00 -16.79 -11.74
N GLY A 156 -0.74 -16.68 -10.64
CA GLY A 156 -0.32 -17.12 -9.30
C GLY A 156 0.21 -15.98 -8.44
N LEU A 157 0.43 -16.28 -7.16
CA LEU A 157 0.84 -15.32 -6.14
C LEU A 157 2.18 -14.63 -6.45
N MET A 158 3.08 -15.32 -7.15
CA MET A 158 4.42 -14.79 -7.46
C MET A 158 4.45 -13.94 -8.74
N ASN A 159 3.56 -14.21 -9.69
CA ASN A 159 3.66 -13.60 -11.04
C ASN A 159 2.57 -12.53 -11.29
N TYR A 160 1.46 -12.56 -10.54
CA TYR A 160 0.32 -11.69 -10.79
C TYR A 160 -0.02 -10.79 -9.60
N PHE A 161 0.36 -9.52 -9.64
CA PHE A 161 0.14 -8.59 -8.52
C PHE A 161 -1.33 -8.27 -8.20
N GLN A 162 -2.27 -8.59 -9.09
CA GLN A 162 -3.70 -8.30 -8.92
C GLN A 162 -4.50 -9.51 -8.38
N VAL A 163 -3.87 -10.46 -7.66
CA VAL A 163 -4.58 -11.61 -7.05
C VAL A 163 -5.76 -11.15 -6.18
N MET A 164 -5.58 -10.11 -5.38
CA MET A 164 -6.63 -9.58 -4.49
C MET A 164 -7.86 -9.07 -5.25
N GLU A 165 -7.67 -8.55 -6.48
CA GLU A 165 -8.77 -8.11 -7.33
C GLU A 165 -9.62 -9.30 -7.78
N MET A 166 -8.96 -10.40 -8.15
CA MET A 166 -9.62 -11.62 -8.61
C MET A 166 -10.35 -12.36 -7.50
N GLU A 167 -9.86 -12.32 -6.27
CA GLU A 167 -10.48 -12.98 -5.12
C GLU A 167 -11.66 -12.18 -4.53
N SER A 168 -11.78 -10.89 -4.88
CA SER A 168 -12.81 -10.02 -4.33
C SER A 168 -14.20 -10.21 -4.96
N VAL A 169 -15.27 -9.80 -4.25
CA VAL A 169 -16.64 -9.85 -4.80
C VAL A 169 -16.80 -8.92 -6.01
N TRP A 170 -16.21 -7.73 -5.92
CA TRP A 170 -16.24 -6.74 -7.00
C TRP A 170 -14.85 -6.13 -7.25
N GLY A 171 -14.18 -6.59 -8.31
CA GLY A 171 -12.82 -6.18 -8.68
C GLY A 171 -12.61 -4.65 -8.79
N PRO A 172 -13.50 -3.88 -9.47
CA PRO A 172 -13.37 -2.43 -9.58
C PRO A 172 -13.27 -1.68 -8.24
N LEU A 173 -13.83 -2.25 -7.15
CA LEU A 173 -13.72 -1.67 -5.82
C LEU A 173 -12.33 -1.86 -5.19
N ILE A 174 -11.62 -2.93 -5.56
CA ILE A 174 -10.23 -3.12 -5.17
C ILE A 174 -9.35 -2.09 -5.86
N THR A 175 -9.52 -1.90 -7.17
CA THR A 175 -8.80 -0.85 -7.91
C THR A 175 -9.12 0.55 -7.38
N ALA A 176 -10.39 0.85 -7.08
CA ALA A 176 -10.76 2.11 -6.42
C ALA A 176 -10.10 2.28 -5.03
N GLY A 177 -9.99 1.19 -4.26
CA GLY A 177 -9.28 1.16 -2.98
C GLY A 177 -7.79 1.43 -3.11
N ILE A 178 -7.13 0.87 -4.14
CA ILE A 178 -5.72 1.14 -4.45
C ILE A 178 -5.51 2.63 -4.75
N PHE A 179 -6.36 3.22 -5.60
CA PHE A 179 -6.33 4.66 -5.85
C PHE A 179 -6.58 5.48 -4.58
N ALA A 180 -7.55 5.07 -3.76
CA ALA A 180 -7.86 5.78 -2.53
C ALA A 180 -6.71 5.74 -1.51
N ALA A 181 -6.08 4.58 -1.32
CA ALA A 181 -4.93 4.42 -0.43
C ALA A 181 -3.72 5.23 -0.91
N THR A 182 -3.36 5.10 -2.19
CA THR A 182 -2.21 5.79 -2.78
C THR A 182 -2.39 7.31 -2.77
N LEU A 183 -3.57 7.81 -3.16
CA LEU A 183 -3.88 9.24 -3.09
C LEU A 183 -3.89 9.76 -1.66
N SER A 184 -4.48 9.02 -0.71
CA SER A 184 -4.54 9.41 0.71
C SER A 184 -3.14 9.59 1.30
N SER A 185 -2.26 8.59 1.11
CA SER A 185 -0.86 8.66 1.58
C SER A 185 -0.08 9.78 0.89
N ALA A 186 -0.24 9.92 -0.43
CA ALA A 186 0.42 10.99 -1.18
C ALA A 186 -0.01 12.37 -0.69
N LEU A 187 -1.31 12.61 -0.49
CA LEU A 187 -1.85 13.88 0.02
C LEU A 187 -1.34 14.18 1.43
N ALA A 188 -1.38 13.20 2.34
CA ALA A 188 -0.91 13.36 3.71
C ALA A 188 0.58 13.74 3.76
N SER A 189 1.43 13.09 2.97
CA SER A 189 2.86 13.44 2.88
C SER A 189 3.08 14.80 2.21
N LEU A 190 2.28 15.14 1.21
CA LEU A 190 2.39 16.40 0.47
C LEU A 190 2.09 17.62 1.36
N VAL A 191 1.18 17.48 2.32
CA VAL A 191 0.79 18.56 3.24
C VAL A 191 1.65 18.59 4.51
N SER A 192 1.98 17.43 5.07
CA SER A 192 2.74 17.38 6.33
C SER A 192 4.20 17.78 6.16
N ALA A 193 4.90 17.30 5.13
CA ALA A 193 6.34 17.55 4.98
C ALA A 193 6.70 19.04 4.86
N PRO A 194 5.98 19.86 4.05
CA PRO A 194 6.25 21.29 3.95
C PRO A 194 5.95 22.07 5.23
N LYS A 195 4.94 21.65 6.01
CA LYS A 195 4.60 22.26 7.31
C LYS A 195 5.69 21.98 8.36
N ILE A 196 6.17 20.74 8.44
CA ILE A 196 7.29 20.38 9.32
C ILE A 196 8.55 21.15 8.91
N PHE A 197 8.85 21.21 7.61
CA PHE A 197 10.01 21.93 7.10
C PHE A 197 9.93 23.44 7.40
N GLN A 198 8.75 24.04 7.27
CA GLN A 198 8.51 25.43 7.64
C GLN A 198 8.74 25.66 9.15
N ALA A 199 8.23 24.77 10.01
CA ALA A 199 8.42 24.88 11.46
C ALA A 199 9.91 24.85 11.83
N VAL A 200 10.67 23.88 11.28
CA VAL A 200 12.12 23.79 11.47
C VAL A 200 12.84 25.07 11.02
N CYS A 201 12.41 25.67 9.90
CA CYS A 201 12.99 26.93 9.43
C CYS A 201 12.62 28.13 10.32
N ARG A 202 11.44 28.12 10.97
CA ARG A 202 11.06 29.17 11.93
C ARG A 202 11.89 29.11 13.21
N ASP A 203 12.27 27.92 13.63
CA ASP A 203 13.12 27.70 14.80
C ASP A 203 14.59 28.11 14.58
N ARG A 204 14.94 28.55 13.35
CA ARG A 204 16.31 28.95 12.94
C ARG A 204 17.38 27.94 13.31
N LEU A 205 17.02 26.65 13.32
CA LEU A 205 17.94 25.56 13.66
C LEU A 205 19.12 25.48 12.69
N PHE A 206 18.90 25.89 11.43
CA PHE A 206 19.91 25.93 10.39
C PHE A 206 20.09 27.36 9.85
N PRO A 207 21.23 28.02 10.13
CA PRO A 207 21.50 29.35 9.59
C PRO A 207 21.78 29.23 8.09
N LYS A 208 20.79 29.59 7.24
CA LYS A 208 20.81 29.80 5.77
C LYS A 208 19.50 29.42 5.07
N ILE A 209 18.58 28.70 5.74
CA ILE A 209 17.32 28.23 5.13
C ILE A 209 16.08 29.05 5.54
N ASP A 210 16.27 30.20 6.20
CA ASP A 210 15.20 31.08 6.70
C ASP A 210 14.24 31.58 5.61
N VAL A 211 14.66 31.52 4.34
CA VAL A 211 13.84 31.86 3.17
C VAL A 211 12.56 31.00 3.10
N PHE A 212 12.59 29.78 3.63
CA PHE A 212 11.46 28.84 3.64
C PHE A 212 10.54 28.99 4.88
N ALA A 213 10.95 29.75 5.89
CA ALA A 213 10.14 30.00 7.09
C ALA A 213 8.92 30.89 6.81
N LYS A 214 8.96 31.69 5.73
CA LYS A 214 7.92 32.66 5.36
C LYS A 214 6.62 31.94 4.93
N GLY A 215 5.58 32.08 5.74
CA GLY A 215 4.21 31.69 5.40
C GLY A 215 3.53 32.72 4.50
N TYR A 216 2.57 32.27 3.69
CA TYR A 216 1.80 33.12 2.77
C TYR A 216 0.30 32.89 2.96
N GLY A 217 -0.49 33.97 2.95
CA GLY A 217 -1.95 33.90 3.08
C GLY A 217 -2.44 33.93 4.54
N LYS A 218 -3.75 33.70 4.74
CA LYS A 218 -4.40 33.75 6.05
C LYS A 218 -4.02 32.58 6.97
N ASP A 219 -3.69 31.43 6.37
CA ASP A 219 -3.36 30.19 7.08
C ASP A 219 -1.83 29.92 7.11
N GLU A 220 -1.01 30.95 6.85
CA GLU A 220 0.46 30.92 6.86
C GLU A 220 1.13 29.79 6.03
N GLU A 221 0.52 29.41 4.90
CA GLU A 221 0.94 28.25 4.13
C GLU A 221 2.37 28.37 3.53
N PRO A 222 3.20 27.30 3.61
CA PRO A 222 4.58 27.33 3.16
C PRO A 222 4.73 27.08 1.65
N ARG A 223 4.29 28.02 0.81
CA ARG A 223 4.31 27.92 -0.67
C ARG A 223 5.68 27.53 -1.24
N ARG A 224 6.77 28.07 -0.67
CA ARG A 224 8.14 27.76 -1.12
C ARG A 224 8.55 26.32 -0.81
N ALA A 225 8.15 25.80 0.35
CA ALA A 225 8.44 24.42 0.73
C ALA A 225 7.60 23.43 -0.10
N TYR A 226 6.35 23.77 -0.44
CA TYR A 226 5.56 23.00 -1.40
C TYR A 226 6.28 22.94 -2.77
N ALA A 227 6.75 24.07 -3.29
CA ALA A 227 7.49 24.09 -4.56
C ALA A 227 8.76 23.22 -4.52
N LEU A 228 9.52 23.27 -3.43
CA LEU A 228 10.70 22.41 -3.24
C LEU A 228 10.31 20.93 -3.21
N GLY A 229 9.30 20.57 -2.43
CA GLY A 229 8.79 19.19 -2.35
C GLY A 229 8.30 18.67 -3.70
N PHE A 230 7.68 19.53 -4.51
CA PHE A 230 7.27 19.17 -5.88
C PHE A 230 8.46 18.84 -6.78
N VAL A 231 9.51 19.66 -6.76
CA VAL A 231 10.72 19.41 -7.56
C VAL A 231 11.38 18.10 -7.15
N ILE A 232 11.53 17.85 -5.85
CA ILE A 232 12.10 16.60 -5.33
C ILE A 232 11.23 15.40 -5.74
N ALA A 233 9.91 15.49 -5.60
CA ALA A 233 8.99 14.43 -6.01
C ALA A 233 9.10 14.14 -7.52
N MET A 234 9.23 15.18 -8.36
CA MET A 234 9.37 15.03 -9.80
C MET A 234 10.66 14.29 -10.17
N ILE A 235 11.78 14.63 -9.52
CA ILE A 235 13.06 13.93 -9.71
C ILE A 235 12.91 12.45 -9.34
N MET A 236 12.25 12.14 -8.22
CA MET A 236 12.04 10.74 -7.79
C MET A 236 11.11 9.97 -8.73
N ILE A 237 10.06 10.60 -9.26
CA ILE A 237 9.17 9.98 -10.26
C ILE A 237 9.92 9.66 -11.57
N LEU A 238 10.83 10.54 -12.00
CA LEU A 238 11.68 10.31 -13.18
C LEU A 238 12.65 9.13 -12.97
N ILE A 239 13.21 8.99 -11.77
CA ILE A 239 14.04 7.82 -11.42
C ILE A 239 13.20 6.54 -11.43
N GLY A 240 12.00 6.57 -10.84
CA GLY A 240 11.11 5.42 -10.76
C GLY A 240 10.67 4.90 -12.12
N THR A 241 10.34 5.79 -13.07
CA THR A 241 10.00 5.40 -14.45
C THR A 241 11.19 4.80 -15.20
N CYS A 242 12.40 5.29 -14.94
CA CYS A 242 13.63 4.73 -15.51
C CYS A 242 13.94 3.32 -14.96
N MET A 243 13.68 3.10 -13.67
CA MET A 243 13.83 1.79 -13.02
C MET A 243 12.77 0.80 -13.51
N PHE A 244 11.52 1.23 -13.67
CA PHE A 244 10.43 0.38 -14.17
C PHE A 244 10.65 -0.03 -15.63
N HIS A 245 11.22 0.86 -16.45
CA HIS A 245 11.62 0.54 -17.82
C HIS A 245 12.80 -0.45 -17.88
N SER A 246 13.71 -0.41 -16.89
CA SER A 246 14.83 -1.36 -16.82
C SER A 246 14.45 -2.75 -16.31
N LEU A 247 13.27 -2.90 -15.69
CA LEU A 247 12.69 -4.19 -15.24
C LEU A 247 11.75 -4.82 -16.29
N THR A 248 11.47 -4.14 -17.40
CA THR A 248 10.60 -4.62 -18.49
C THR A 248 11.34 -5.03 -19.77
N PHE A 249 12.66 -5.24 -19.70
CA PHE A 249 13.47 -5.82 -20.78
C PHE A 249 14.38 -6.93 -20.29
#